data_AF-A0A2V9Y859-F1
#
_entry.id   AF-A0A2V9Y859-F1
#
_cell.length_a   1.000
_cell.length_b   1.000
_cell.length_c   1.000
_cell.angle_alpha   90.00
_cell.angle_beta   90.00
_cell.angle_gamma   90.00
#
_symmetry.space_group_name_H-M   'P 1'
#
loop_
_entity.id
_entity.type
_entity.pdbx_description
1 polymer ?
#
loop_
_entity_poly.entity_id
_entity_poly.type
_entity_poly.pdbx_seq_one_letter_code
_entity_poly.pdbx_strand_id
1 'polypeptide(L)'
;MYKLLADESGLKAAEDKVCVVVGFVGSVEQWDAFNVAWKRVLDNFEVPVFHGLEFWDWHYKDGQIKREGPYRGWTDEDDFAFVDALLKAVEDAKLIKTGTGIVIEYFFELTEDERRWLTTSALYGKDWGQRGKPNDPWFAAFQSTILAAGALVPIGEKLYPVFDIRNSPSRKKKPEQDKAREIYAEILNQSPSVKVRDRLGESLVFGTREQHLGLQAADLLANRSRVYVVDGLGDDKLSNRIGKFLETGSGYTKMLNLRGLDLLLRGCPFRTTFWRIEDFKTAEPDYLERMRGAGLGVVAYKGARTGEYYAHHIKPTRIQKLKRLGVYGDLVYI
;
A
#
# COMPACT_ATOMS: atom_id res chain seq x y z
N MET A 1 -10.73 11.04 -17.36
CA MET A 1 -10.11 9.73 -17.05
C MET A 1 -8.85 9.96 -16.22
N TYR A 2 -8.60 9.13 -15.20
CA TYR A 2 -7.41 9.18 -14.36
C TYR A 2 -6.65 7.85 -14.40
N LYS A 3 -5.33 7.90 -14.23
CA LYS A 3 -4.48 6.71 -14.08
C LYS A 3 -3.75 6.75 -12.74
N LEU A 4 -3.63 5.59 -12.11
CA LEU A 4 -2.65 5.33 -11.06
C LEU A 4 -1.49 4.59 -11.73
N LEU A 5 -0.29 5.16 -11.75
CA LEU A 5 0.93 4.43 -12.09
C LEU A 5 1.68 4.17 -10.79
N ALA A 6 1.83 2.91 -10.43
CA ALA A 6 2.35 2.49 -9.13
C ALA A 6 3.35 1.34 -9.26
N ASP A 7 4.21 1.27 -8.27
CA ASP A 7 5.28 0.29 -8.16
C ASP A 7 5.50 -0.08 -6.70
N GLU A 8 6.37 -1.05 -6.46
CA GLU A 8 6.62 -1.58 -5.14
C GLU A 8 8.09 -1.57 -4.74
N SER A 9 8.31 -1.66 -3.43
CA SER A 9 9.62 -1.96 -2.87
C SER A 9 9.46 -2.75 -1.57
N GLY A 10 10.51 -3.48 -1.18
CA GLY A 10 10.49 -4.30 0.03
C GLY A 10 9.67 -5.58 -0.09
N LEU A 11 9.87 -6.35 -1.15
CA LEU A 11 9.12 -7.56 -1.47
C LEU A 11 9.63 -8.83 -0.78
N LYS A 12 10.83 -8.80 -0.19
CA LYS A 12 11.43 -9.97 0.43
C LYS A 12 11.02 -10.00 1.90
N ALA A 13 9.86 -10.57 2.20
CA ALA A 13 9.28 -10.58 3.55
C ALA A 13 10.21 -11.07 4.68
N ALA A 14 11.22 -11.88 4.38
CA ALA A 14 12.21 -12.35 5.37
C ALA A 14 13.40 -11.40 5.58
N GLU A 15 13.67 -10.50 4.63
CA GLU A 15 14.83 -9.59 4.63
C GLU A 15 14.42 -8.13 4.83
N ASP A 16 13.21 -7.76 4.39
CA ASP A 16 12.70 -6.39 4.44
C ASP A 16 11.92 -6.12 5.72
N LYS A 17 12.10 -4.92 6.27
CA LYS A 17 11.30 -4.43 7.42
C LYS A 17 9.93 -3.92 7.00
N VAL A 18 9.82 -3.45 5.75
CA VAL A 18 8.64 -2.77 5.23
C VAL A 18 8.38 -3.21 3.79
N CYS A 19 7.11 -3.32 3.43
CA CYS A 19 6.66 -3.50 2.05
C CYS A 19 5.86 -2.27 1.64
N VAL A 20 6.23 -1.61 0.55
CA VAL A 20 5.56 -0.41 0.06
C VAL A 20 4.99 -0.65 -1.32
N VAL A 21 3.78 -0.11 -1.55
CA VAL A 21 3.16 0.00 -2.87
C VAL A 21 2.72 1.45 -3.00
N VAL A 22 3.36 2.20 -3.89
CA VAL A 22 3.16 3.64 -4.01
C VAL A 22 3.27 4.08 -5.45
N GLY A 23 2.76 5.26 -5.74
CA GLY A 23 2.76 5.80 -7.09
C GLY A 23 2.10 7.17 -7.16
N PHE A 24 1.64 7.49 -8.36
CA PHE A 24 1.05 8.77 -8.67
C PHE A 24 -0.30 8.63 -9.34
N VAL A 25 -1.22 9.54 -9.00
CA VAL A 25 -2.50 9.73 -9.68
C VAL A 25 -2.42 11.00 -10.53
N GLY A 26 -2.86 10.88 -11.77
CA GLY A 26 -2.95 12.00 -12.71
C GLY A 26 -4.03 11.78 -13.76
N SER A 27 -4.56 12.87 -14.31
CA SER A 27 -5.38 12.84 -15.52
C SER A 27 -4.54 12.47 -16.75
N VAL A 28 -5.18 12.18 -17.87
CA VAL A 28 -4.48 11.88 -19.13
C VAL A 28 -3.56 13.03 -19.53
N GLU A 29 -4.05 14.26 -19.45
CA GLU A 29 -3.31 15.47 -19.81
C GLU A 29 -2.09 15.69 -18.92
N GLN A 30 -2.21 15.41 -17.61
CA GLN A 30 -1.08 15.47 -16.68
C GLN A 30 -0.02 14.42 -17.02
N TRP A 31 -0.45 13.21 -17.37
CA TRP A 31 0.46 12.13 -17.78
C TRP A 31 1.15 12.43 -19.11
N ASP A 32 0.47 13.08 -20.06
CA ASP A 32 1.07 13.48 -21.33
C ASP A 32 2.15 14.56 -21.11
N ALA A 33 1.87 15.57 -20.28
CA ALA A 33 2.85 16.59 -19.90
C ALA A 33 4.05 15.97 -19.17
N PHE A 34 3.79 15.08 -18.21
CA PHE A 34 4.82 14.33 -17.49
C PHE A 34 5.69 13.51 -18.46
N ASN A 35 5.10 12.75 -19.38
CA ASN A 35 5.85 11.87 -20.29
C ASN A 35 6.82 12.67 -21.17
N VAL A 36 6.39 13.84 -21.66
CA VAL A 36 7.26 14.72 -22.45
C VAL A 36 8.43 15.25 -21.59
N ALA A 37 8.14 15.70 -20.38
CA ALA A 37 9.17 16.24 -19.48
C ALA A 37 10.15 15.16 -19.02
N TRP A 38 9.65 14.02 -18.55
CA TRP A 38 10.45 12.89 -18.09
C TRP A 38 11.36 12.36 -19.20
N LYS A 39 10.81 12.14 -20.41
CA LYS A 39 11.60 11.69 -21.56
C LYS A 39 12.71 12.68 -21.90
N ARG A 40 12.44 13.98 -21.85
CA ARG A 40 13.47 15.00 -22.08
C ARG A 40 14.61 14.91 -21.07
N VAL A 41 14.30 14.63 -19.79
CA VAL A 41 15.34 14.43 -18.77
C VAL A 41 16.18 13.20 -19.11
N LEU A 42 15.54 12.07 -19.41
CA LEU A 42 16.24 10.84 -19.83
C LEU A 42 17.16 11.08 -21.04
N ASP A 43 16.65 11.72 -22.08
CA ASP A 43 17.40 12.01 -23.31
C ASP A 43 18.57 12.97 -23.04
N ASN A 44 18.41 13.98 -22.17
CA ASN A 44 19.47 14.94 -21.83
C ASN A 44 20.63 14.34 -21.03
N PHE A 45 20.34 13.33 -20.21
CA PHE A 45 21.34 12.64 -19.38
C PHE A 45 21.81 11.32 -20.01
N GLU A 46 21.38 11.02 -21.25
CA GLU A 46 21.70 9.78 -21.98
C GLU A 46 21.31 8.49 -21.22
N VAL A 47 20.27 8.58 -20.39
CA VAL A 47 19.74 7.45 -19.60
C VAL A 47 18.57 6.83 -20.38
N PRO A 48 18.67 5.58 -20.88
CA PRO A 48 17.61 5.00 -21.70
C PRO A 48 16.32 4.72 -20.90
N VAL A 49 16.47 4.22 -19.67
CA VAL A 49 15.39 3.85 -18.76
C VAL A 49 15.89 4.09 -17.33
N PHE A 50 15.07 4.74 -16.50
CA PHE A 50 15.36 4.86 -15.07
C PHE A 50 14.83 3.64 -14.30
N HIS A 51 15.69 3.08 -13.44
CA HIS A 51 15.35 2.07 -12.46
C HIS A 51 16.19 2.32 -11.20
N GLY A 52 15.52 2.48 -10.06
CA GLY A 52 16.11 2.93 -8.82
C GLY A 52 17.11 1.95 -8.24
N LEU A 53 16.87 0.64 -8.35
CA LEU A 53 17.86 -0.34 -7.91
C LEU A 53 19.17 -0.18 -8.68
N GLU A 54 19.13 0.09 -9.99
CA GLU A 54 20.34 0.33 -10.80
C GLU A 54 20.97 1.68 -10.48
N PHE A 55 20.17 2.73 -10.32
CA PHE A 55 20.67 4.07 -10.02
C PHE A 55 21.39 4.13 -8.66
N TRP A 56 20.85 3.45 -7.65
CA TRP A 56 21.47 3.38 -6.32
C TRP A 56 22.37 2.16 -6.10
N ASP A 57 22.75 1.42 -7.16
CA ASP A 57 23.74 0.33 -7.10
C ASP A 57 25.18 0.87 -7.24
N TRP A 58 25.57 1.74 -6.32
CA TRP A 58 26.92 2.29 -6.25
C TRP A 58 27.77 1.49 -5.27
N HIS A 59 29.07 1.43 -5.54
CA HIS A 59 30.04 0.79 -4.65
C HIS A 59 31.23 1.69 -4.40
N TYR A 60 31.79 1.59 -3.20
CA TYR A 60 32.97 2.35 -2.82
C TYR A 60 34.23 1.59 -3.23
N LYS A 61 35.06 2.21 -4.07
CA LYS A 61 36.31 1.62 -4.56
C LYS A 61 37.36 2.70 -4.75
N ASP A 62 38.59 2.43 -4.28
CA ASP A 62 39.74 3.33 -4.39
C ASP A 62 39.48 4.74 -3.82
N GLY A 63 38.75 4.81 -2.71
CA GLY A 63 38.43 6.08 -2.05
C GLY A 63 37.31 6.88 -2.72
N GLN A 64 36.59 6.30 -3.70
CA GLN A 64 35.58 7.00 -4.48
C GLN A 64 34.32 6.15 -4.66
N ILE A 65 33.19 6.83 -4.82
CA ILE A 65 31.95 6.20 -5.27
C ILE A 65 32.07 5.85 -6.75
N LYS A 66 31.78 4.59 -7.10
CA LYS A 66 31.70 4.12 -8.47
C LYS A 66 30.26 3.76 -8.81
N ARG A 67 29.73 4.41 -9.84
CA ARG A 67 28.45 4.11 -10.47
C ARG A 67 28.63 3.16 -11.64
N GLU A 68 27.58 2.42 -11.94
CA GLU A 68 27.54 1.44 -13.03
C GLU A 68 26.51 1.79 -14.11
N GLY A 69 26.56 1.03 -15.20
CA GLY A 69 25.61 1.14 -16.30
C GLY A 69 25.60 2.54 -16.95
N PRO A 70 24.43 3.15 -17.19
CA PRO A 70 24.33 4.45 -17.85
C PRO A 70 24.88 5.61 -16.99
N TYR A 71 25.11 5.39 -15.70
CA TYR A 71 25.58 6.40 -14.76
C TYR A 71 27.10 6.37 -14.58
N ARG A 72 27.82 5.56 -15.37
CA ARG A 72 29.27 5.41 -15.23
C ARG A 72 29.97 6.75 -15.45
N GLY A 73 30.83 7.12 -14.50
CA GLY A 73 31.60 8.37 -14.54
C GLY A 73 30.89 9.57 -13.94
N TRP A 74 29.63 9.41 -13.50
CA TRP A 74 28.89 10.47 -12.83
C TRP A 74 29.49 10.82 -11.45
N THR A 75 29.40 12.10 -11.15
CA THR A 75 29.69 12.71 -9.84
C THR A 75 28.42 12.77 -8.99
N ASP A 76 28.56 13.14 -7.71
CA ASP A 76 27.41 13.37 -6.82
C ASP A 76 26.55 14.55 -7.33
N GLU A 77 27.17 15.53 -8.00
CA GLU A 77 26.49 16.63 -8.66
C GLU A 77 25.64 16.18 -9.85
N ASP A 78 26.12 15.21 -10.64
CA ASP A 78 25.37 14.63 -11.75
C ASP A 78 24.15 13.85 -11.23
N ASP A 79 24.34 13.03 -10.19
CA ASP A 79 23.24 12.31 -9.51
C ASP A 79 22.18 13.29 -9.01
N PHE A 80 22.61 14.38 -8.37
CA PHE A 80 21.70 15.43 -7.90
C PHE A 80 20.96 16.08 -9.06
N ALA A 81 21.67 16.52 -10.10
CA ALA A 81 21.08 17.23 -11.22
C ALA A 81 20.04 16.38 -11.96
N PHE A 82 20.35 15.10 -12.15
CA PHE A 82 19.46 14.14 -12.80
C PHE A 82 18.19 13.91 -11.98
N VAL A 83 18.33 13.52 -10.71
CA VAL A 83 17.17 13.24 -9.86
C VAL A 83 16.33 14.49 -9.61
N ASP A 84 16.95 15.66 -9.40
CA ASP A 84 16.22 16.91 -9.26
C ASP A 84 15.40 17.24 -10.52
N ALA A 85 15.93 16.99 -11.71
CA ALA A 85 15.21 17.16 -12.96
C ALA A 85 14.02 16.17 -13.10
N LEU A 86 14.21 14.90 -12.70
CA LEU A 86 13.13 13.92 -12.67
C LEU A 86 12.01 14.33 -11.69
N LEU A 87 12.37 14.78 -10.49
CA LEU A 87 11.41 15.23 -9.48
C LEU A 87 10.65 16.47 -9.94
N LYS A 88 11.32 17.42 -10.60
CA LYS A 88 10.67 18.59 -11.22
C LYS A 88 9.65 18.19 -12.28
N ALA A 89 9.95 17.20 -13.13
CA ALA A 89 8.99 16.71 -14.11
C ALA A 89 7.68 16.18 -13.47
N VAL A 90 7.79 15.52 -12.32
CA VAL A 90 6.62 15.08 -11.52
C VAL A 90 5.86 16.27 -10.93
N GLU A 91 6.59 17.21 -10.32
CA GLU A 91 6.03 18.39 -9.65
C GLU A 91 5.31 19.32 -10.63
N ASP A 92 5.92 19.59 -11.79
CA ASP A 92 5.37 20.45 -12.84
C ASP A 92 4.10 19.88 -13.47
N ALA A 93 4.05 18.55 -13.62
CA ALA A 93 2.85 17.83 -14.06
C ALA A 93 1.74 17.77 -12.98
N LYS A 94 2.05 18.20 -11.75
CA LYS A 94 1.14 18.22 -10.59
C LYS A 94 0.54 16.85 -10.28
N LEU A 95 1.33 15.80 -10.45
CA LEU A 95 0.89 14.45 -10.15
C LEU A 95 0.71 14.28 -8.63
N ILE A 96 -0.35 13.58 -8.22
CA ILE A 96 -0.70 13.43 -6.81
C ILE A 96 -0.10 12.13 -6.28
N LYS A 97 0.73 12.21 -5.25
CA LYS A 97 1.32 11.01 -4.62
C LYS A 97 0.25 10.18 -3.92
N THR A 98 0.35 8.87 -4.02
CA THR A 98 -0.52 7.98 -3.26
C THR A 98 0.16 6.66 -2.98
N GLY A 99 -0.22 6.01 -1.89
CA GLY A 99 0.14 4.63 -1.64
C GLY A 99 0.17 4.25 -0.18
N THR A 100 0.59 3.02 0.04
CA THR A 100 0.58 2.37 1.34
C THR A 100 1.88 1.61 1.53
N GLY A 101 2.53 1.88 2.65
CA GLY A 101 3.56 1.01 3.23
C GLY A 101 2.98 0.17 4.35
N ILE A 102 3.51 -1.02 4.55
CA ILE A 102 3.17 -1.92 5.65
C ILE A 102 4.46 -2.32 6.35
N VAL A 103 4.50 -2.16 7.67
CA VAL A 103 5.55 -2.76 8.50
C VAL A 103 5.32 -4.27 8.52
N ILE A 104 6.28 -5.04 8.02
CA ILE A 104 6.12 -6.47 7.76
C ILE A 104 5.91 -7.24 9.07
N GLU A 105 6.67 -6.89 10.12
CA GLU A 105 6.52 -7.46 11.46
C GLU A 105 5.08 -7.36 11.98
N TYR A 106 4.50 -6.16 11.96
CA TYR A 106 3.14 -5.93 12.43
C TYR A 106 2.08 -6.62 11.58
N PHE A 107 2.32 -6.79 10.28
CA PHE A 107 1.44 -7.60 9.46
C PHE A 107 1.45 -9.06 9.92
N PHE A 108 2.61 -9.61 10.25
CA PHE A 108 2.74 -11.00 10.70
C PHE A 108 2.32 -11.24 12.16
N GLU A 109 2.18 -10.19 12.98
CA GLU A 109 1.49 -10.27 14.28
C GLU A 109 -0.02 -10.51 14.15
N LEU A 110 -0.61 -10.16 13.01
CA LEU A 110 -2.02 -10.46 12.73
C LEU A 110 -2.24 -11.98 12.62
N THR A 111 -3.40 -12.45 13.05
CA THR A 111 -3.83 -13.82 12.79
C THR A 111 -3.92 -14.09 11.29
N GLU A 112 -3.78 -15.35 10.88
CA GLU A 112 -3.87 -15.70 9.46
C GLU A 112 -5.19 -15.20 8.82
N ASP A 113 -6.30 -15.29 9.56
CA ASP A 113 -7.61 -14.83 9.09
C ASP A 113 -7.62 -13.30 8.87
N GLU A 114 -7.05 -12.52 9.78
CA GLU A 114 -6.92 -11.06 9.60
C GLU A 114 -6.00 -10.71 8.43
N ARG A 115 -4.90 -11.45 8.24
CA ARG A 115 -4.03 -11.27 7.05
C ARG A 115 -4.76 -11.63 5.76
N ARG A 116 -5.57 -12.69 5.75
CA ARG A 116 -6.43 -13.04 4.60
C ARG A 116 -7.43 -11.95 4.33
N TRP A 117 -8.07 -11.40 5.36
CA TRP A 117 -8.99 -10.28 5.25
C TRP A 117 -8.35 -9.05 4.61
N LEU A 118 -7.11 -8.71 4.99
CA LEU A 118 -6.40 -7.56 4.41
C LEU A 118 -5.88 -7.79 2.99
N THR A 119 -5.79 -9.05 2.54
CA THR A 119 -5.21 -9.42 1.24
C THR A 119 -6.25 -9.96 0.26
N THR A 120 -7.54 -9.73 0.54
CA THR A 120 -8.67 -10.08 -0.32
C THR A 120 -9.72 -8.97 -0.29
N SER A 121 -10.56 -8.96 -1.32
CA SER A 121 -11.79 -8.17 -1.32
C SER A 121 -13.00 -9.07 -1.48
N ALA A 122 -12.92 -10.33 -1.09
CA ALA A 122 -14.09 -11.19 -1.01
C ALA A 122 -14.82 -10.97 0.33
N LEU A 123 -16.16 -11.05 0.31
CA LEU A 123 -16.92 -11.18 1.55
C LEU A 123 -16.61 -12.54 2.19
N TYR A 124 -16.31 -12.53 3.49
CA TYR A 124 -16.15 -13.75 4.27
C TYR A 124 -17.50 -14.47 4.39
N GLY A 125 -17.53 -15.73 3.95
CA GLY A 125 -18.72 -16.58 4.03
C GLY A 125 -18.69 -17.45 5.28
N LYS A 126 -17.75 -18.43 5.30
CA LYS A 126 -17.52 -19.40 6.40
C LYS A 126 -16.10 -20.01 6.36
N ASP A 127 -15.48 -20.06 5.18
CA ASP A 127 -14.10 -20.46 4.94
C ASP A 127 -13.48 -19.52 3.90
N TRP A 128 -12.15 -19.41 3.92
CA TRP A 128 -11.38 -18.63 2.97
C TRP A 128 -11.11 -19.36 1.67
N GLY A 129 -11.04 -20.70 1.70
CA GLY A 129 -10.51 -21.48 0.58
C GLY A 129 -9.15 -20.96 0.13
N GLN A 130 -9.03 -20.60 -1.15
CA GLN A 130 -7.80 -20.06 -1.76
C GLN A 130 -7.76 -18.51 -1.81
N ARG A 131 -8.65 -17.84 -1.05
CA ARG A 131 -8.75 -16.38 -1.02
C ARG A 131 -7.70 -15.76 -0.11
N GLY A 132 -7.33 -14.55 -0.45
CA GLY A 132 -6.25 -13.83 0.22
C GLY A 132 -4.86 -14.39 -0.08
N LYS A 133 -3.87 -13.70 0.44
CA LYS A 133 -2.44 -14.04 0.41
C LYS A 133 -1.82 -13.69 1.77
N PRO A 134 -2.12 -14.46 2.83
CA PRO A 134 -1.75 -14.07 4.20
C PRO A 134 -0.24 -14.10 4.49
N ASN A 135 0.57 -14.59 3.55
CA ASN A 135 2.02 -14.64 3.66
C ASN A 135 2.72 -13.60 2.76
N ASP A 136 1.95 -12.70 2.14
CA ASP A 136 2.50 -11.64 1.28
C ASP A 136 1.81 -10.29 1.59
N PRO A 137 2.42 -9.43 2.42
CA PRO A 137 1.86 -8.12 2.78
C PRO A 137 1.68 -7.19 1.59
N TRP A 138 2.34 -7.44 0.45
CA TRP A 138 2.19 -6.64 -0.77
C TRP A 138 0.71 -6.53 -1.19
N PHE A 139 -0.07 -7.61 -1.07
CA PHE A 139 -1.48 -7.58 -1.47
C PHE A 139 -2.33 -6.64 -0.61
N ALA A 140 -1.99 -6.47 0.67
CA ALA A 140 -2.66 -5.53 1.55
C ALA A 140 -2.28 -4.08 1.21
N ALA A 141 -0.99 -3.83 0.95
CA ALA A 141 -0.50 -2.53 0.51
C ALA A 141 -1.11 -2.14 -0.86
N PHE A 142 -1.17 -3.08 -1.80
CA PHE A 142 -1.78 -2.96 -3.12
C PHE A 142 -3.25 -2.55 -3.05
N GLN A 143 -4.06 -3.29 -2.29
CA GLN A 143 -5.49 -2.98 -2.14
C GLN A 143 -5.69 -1.60 -1.49
N SER A 144 -4.99 -1.33 -0.39
CA SER A 144 -5.06 -0.04 0.30
C SER A 144 -4.69 1.12 -0.62
N THR A 145 -3.66 0.94 -1.46
CA THR A 145 -3.20 1.94 -2.43
C THR A 145 -4.23 2.25 -3.50
N ILE A 146 -4.88 1.24 -4.09
CA ILE A 146 -5.95 1.43 -5.07
C ILE A 146 -7.12 2.18 -4.45
N LEU A 147 -7.51 1.83 -3.22
CA LEU A 147 -8.63 2.48 -2.54
C LEU A 147 -8.31 3.93 -2.17
N ALA A 148 -7.08 4.21 -1.71
CA ALA A 148 -6.61 5.57 -1.46
C ALA A 148 -6.58 6.40 -2.75
N ALA A 149 -6.05 5.83 -3.84
CA ALA A 149 -6.00 6.48 -5.14
C ALA A 149 -7.40 6.81 -5.68
N GLY A 150 -8.35 5.87 -5.56
CA GLY A 150 -9.74 6.09 -5.98
C GLY A 150 -10.43 7.22 -5.20
N ALA A 151 -10.03 7.47 -3.95
CA ALA A 151 -10.55 8.58 -3.15
C ALA A 151 -10.09 9.96 -3.66
N LEU A 152 -8.95 10.02 -4.36
CA LEU A 152 -8.39 11.24 -4.95
C LEU A 152 -9.05 11.63 -6.28
N VAL A 153 -9.71 10.68 -6.95
CA VAL A 153 -10.35 10.91 -8.24
C VAL A 153 -11.68 11.68 -8.06
N PRO A 154 -11.97 12.69 -8.90
CA PRO A 154 -13.24 13.41 -8.88
C PRO A 154 -14.47 12.51 -9.02
N ILE A 155 -15.62 12.97 -8.53
CA ILE A 155 -16.89 12.27 -8.75
C ILE A 155 -17.24 12.31 -10.25
N GLY A 156 -17.69 11.18 -10.80
CA GLY A 156 -17.99 11.01 -12.22
C GLY A 156 -16.80 10.51 -13.05
N GLU A 157 -15.59 10.57 -12.50
CA GLU A 157 -14.37 10.13 -13.17
C GLU A 157 -13.95 8.72 -12.75
N LYS A 158 -13.11 8.08 -13.59
CA LYS A 158 -12.62 6.71 -13.38
C LYS A 158 -11.11 6.67 -13.27
N LEU A 159 -10.61 5.89 -12.30
CA LEU A 159 -9.23 5.54 -12.08
C LEU A 159 -8.90 4.21 -12.74
N TYR A 160 -7.89 4.18 -13.59
CA TYR A 160 -7.34 2.96 -14.20
C TYR A 160 -5.96 2.69 -13.61
N PRO A 161 -5.82 1.68 -12.74
CA PRO A 161 -4.52 1.37 -12.16
C PRO A 161 -3.62 0.62 -13.14
N VAL A 162 -2.35 0.99 -13.13
CA VAL A 162 -1.26 0.40 -13.92
C VAL A 162 -0.10 0.13 -12.96
N PHE A 163 0.36 -1.11 -12.95
CA PHE A 163 1.48 -1.56 -12.11
C PHE A 163 2.59 -2.13 -12.98
N ASP A 164 3.81 -2.14 -12.44
CA ASP A 164 4.92 -2.82 -13.10
C ASP A 164 4.75 -4.35 -13.10
N ILE A 165 5.31 -5.00 -14.11
CA ILE A 165 5.28 -6.46 -14.24
C ILE A 165 6.14 -7.08 -13.13
N ARG A 166 5.48 -7.56 -12.08
CA ARG A 166 6.13 -8.40 -11.05
C ARG A 166 6.46 -9.78 -11.61
N ASN A 167 7.68 -9.95 -12.14
CA ASN A 167 8.18 -11.23 -12.60
C ASN A 167 8.59 -12.10 -11.39
N SER A 168 7.93 -13.25 -11.21
CA SER A 168 8.37 -14.22 -10.22
C SER A 168 9.75 -14.77 -10.62
N PRO A 169 10.75 -14.78 -9.72
CA PRO A 169 12.05 -15.40 -9.98
C PRO A 169 11.96 -16.92 -10.23
N SER A 170 10.83 -17.54 -9.89
CA SER A 170 10.56 -18.94 -10.19
C SER A 170 9.55 -19.09 -11.33
N ARG A 171 9.98 -19.73 -12.43
CA ARG A 171 9.14 -20.15 -13.58
C ARG A 171 7.96 -21.06 -13.21
N LYS A 172 7.93 -21.63 -11.99
CA LYS A 172 6.88 -22.56 -11.52
C LYS A 172 5.74 -21.89 -10.75
N LYS A 173 5.86 -20.63 -10.35
CA LYS A 173 4.79 -19.89 -9.66
C LYS A 173 3.94 -19.14 -10.70
N LYS A 174 2.61 -19.16 -10.55
CA LYS A 174 1.72 -18.28 -11.33
C LYS A 174 2.19 -16.82 -11.17
N PRO A 175 2.09 -15.98 -12.21
CA PRO A 175 2.38 -14.55 -12.07
C PRO A 175 1.56 -13.97 -10.93
N GLU A 176 2.20 -13.20 -10.03
CA GLU A 176 1.50 -12.56 -8.90
C GLU A 176 0.43 -11.58 -9.38
N GLN A 177 0.54 -11.14 -10.64
CA GLN A 177 -0.41 -10.35 -11.39
C GLN A 177 -1.80 -10.99 -11.49
N ASP A 178 -1.90 -12.31 -11.66
CA ASP A 178 -3.21 -12.98 -11.78
C ASP A 178 -3.99 -12.87 -10.48
N LYS A 179 -3.30 -13.02 -9.34
CA LYS A 179 -3.92 -12.83 -8.02
C LYS A 179 -4.28 -11.37 -7.77
N ALA A 180 -3.46 -10.43 -8.23
CA ALA A 180 -3.76 -9.00 -8.12
C ALA A 180 -5.00 -8.63 -8.95
N ARG A 181 -5.15 -9.18 -10.17
CA ARG A 181 -6.35 -9.05 -11.00
C ARG A 181 -7.58 -9.67 -10.34
N GLU A 182 -7.44 -10.85 -9.73
CA GLU A 182 -8.51 -11.49 -8.96
C GLU A 182 -8.99 -10.58 -7.82
N ILE A 183 -8.06 -10.06 -7.00
CA ILE A 183 -8.39 -9.15 -5.89
C ILE A 183 -9.00 -7.85 -6.41
N TYR A 184 -8.51 -7.29 -7.51
CA TYR A 184 -9.11 -6.10 -8.11
C TYR A 184 -10.55 -6.38 -8.59
N ALA A 185 -10.81 -7.50 -9.24
CA ALA A 185 -12.16 -7.91 -9.62
C ALA A 185 -13.06 -8.09 -8.39
N GLU A 186 -12.54 -8.64 -7.29
CA GLU A 186 -13.24 -8.70 -6.01
C GLU A 186 -13.61 -7.30 -5.47
N ILE A 187 -12.69 -6.33 -5.51
CA ILE A 187 -12.98 -4.92 -5.15
C ILE A 187 -14.14 -4.38 -6.00
N LEU A 188 -14.11 -4.67 -7.30
CA LEU A 188 -15.14 -4.21 -8.22
C LEU A 188 -16.52 -4.85 -7.96
N ASN A 189 -16.57 -6.04 -7.39
CA ASN A 189 -17.81 -6.77 -7.11
C ASN A 189 -18.45 -6.44 -5.75
N GLN A 190 -17.73 -5.72 -4.87
CA GLN A 190 -18.22 -5.34 -3.53
C GLN A 190 -19.15 -4.10 -3.49
N SER A 191 -19.77 -3.69 -4.62
CA SER A 191 -20.59 -2.46 -4.69
C SER A 191 -21.91 -2.61 -3.92
N PRO A 192 -21.94 -2.36 -2.59
CA PRO A 192 -21.88 -1.01 -2.05
C PRO A 192 -20.97 -0.79 -0.82
N SER A 193 -20.14 -1.76 -0.40
CA SER A 193 -19.27 -1.60 0.79
C SER A 193 -18.01 -0.77 0.53
N VAL A 194 -17.58 -0.67 -0.73
CA VAL A 194 -16.39 0.10 -1.12
C VAL A 194 -16.79 1.51 -1.56
N LYS A 195 -16.52 2.50 -0.71
CA LYS A 195 -16.92 3.91 -0.92
C LYS A 195 -16.42 4.54 -2.23
N VAL A 196 -15.30 4.06 -2.76
CA VAL A 196 -14.66 4.61 -3.97
C VAL A 196 -14.96 3.79 -5.22
N ARG A 197 -15.82 2.78 -5.12
CA ARG A 197 -16.07 1.82 -6.22
C ARG A 197 -16.49 2.50 -7.52
N ASP A 198 -17.36 3.50 -7.43
CA ASP A 198 -17.86 4.23 -8.60
C ASP A 198 -16.78 5.05 -9.30
N ARG A 199 -15.60 5.20 -8.69
CA ARG A 199 -14.43 5.88 -9.25
C ARG A 199 -13.37 4.91 -9.75
N LEU A 200 -13.55 3.60 -9.60
CA LEU A 200 -12.63 2.60 -10.13
C LEU A 200 -13.07 2.19 -11.53
N GLY A 201 -12.11 2.15 -12.45
CA GLY A 201 -12.25 1.60 -13.79
C GLY A 201 -12.51 0.09 -13.76
N GLU A 202 -12.75 -0.48 -14.93
CA GLU A 202 -13.09 -1.90 -15.06
C GLU A 202 -11.86 -2.79 -15.18
N SER A 203 -10.69 -2.20 -15.40
CA SER A 203 -9.45 -2.92 -15.67
C SER A 203 -8.28 -2.42 -14.82
N LEU A 204 -7.37 -3.36 -14.58
CA LEU A 204 -6.06 -3.19 -13.98
C LEU A 204 -5.05 -3.69 -15.01
N VAL A 205 -4.05 -2.88 -15.33
CA VAL A 205 -3.02 -3.23 -16.31
C VAL A 205 -1.69 -3.48 -15.61
N PHE A 206 -0.95 -4.45 -16.14
CA PHE A 206 0.46 -4.63 -15.80
C PHE A 206 1.26 -4.34 -17.07
N GLY A 207 2.22 -3.42 -16.98
CA GLY A 207 3.04 -2.98 -18.11
C GLY A 207 4.48 -2.77 -17.69
N THR A 208 5.39 -2.56 -18.63
CA THR A 208 6.82 -2.39 -18.31
C THR A 208 7.21 -0.91 -18.19
N ARG A 209 8.34 -0.64 -17.52
CA ARG A 209 8.91 0.70 -17.35
C ARG A 209 9.29 1.38 -18.69
N GLU A 210 9.57 0.60 -19.74
CA GLU A 210 9.81 1.10 -21.10
C GLU A 210 8.51 1.58 -21.76
N GLN A 211 7.39 0.89 -21.49
CA GLN A 211 6.09 1.22 -22.06
C GLN A 211 5.42 2.39 -21.33
N HIS A 212 5.71 2.55 -20.04
CA HIS A 212 5.07 3.53 -19.17
C HIS A 212 6.10 4.28 -18.33
N LEU A 213 6.50 5.48 -18.77
CA LEU A 213 7.47 6.31 -18.05
C LEU A 213 7.03 6.63 -16.60
N GLY A 214 5.72 6.73 -16.35
CA GLY A 214 5.23 6.93 -14.98
C GLY A 214 5.50 5.76 -14.03
N LEU A 215 5.77 4.55 -14.54
CA LEU A 215 6.25 3.44 -13.71
C LEU A 215 7.70 3.67 -13.25
N GLN A 216 8.52 4.39 -14.01
CA GLN A 216 9.87 4.79 -13.56
C GLN A 216 9.80 5.83 -12.43
N ALA A 217 8.85 6.77 -12.50
CA ALA A 217 8.60 7.69 -11.39
C ALA A 217 8.05 6.96 -10.15
N ALA A 218 7.14 5.99 -10.36
CA ALA A 218 6.63 5.16 -9.28
C ALA A 218 7.73 4.33 -8.61
N ASP A 219 8.66 3.78 -9.40
CA ASP A 219 9.85 3.08 -8.90
C ASP A 219 10.71 3.98 -8.01
N LEU A 220 11.03 5.21 -8.47
CA LEU A 220 11.74 6.22 -7.68
C LEU A 220 11.05 6.44 -6.33
N LEU A 221 9.73 6.67 -6.36
CA LEU A 221 8.93 6.92 -5.17
C LEU A 221 8.92 5.70 -4.24
N ALA A 222 8.72 4.49 -4.75
CA ALA A 222 8.66 3.25 -3.96
C ALA A 222 10.00 2.94 -3.30
N ASN A 223 11.06 2.95 -4.10
CA ASN A 223 12.41 2.68 -3.64
C ASN A 223 12.83 3.68 -2.54
N ARG A 224 12.64 4.98 -2.77
CA ARG A 224 13.04 6.02 -1.80
C ARG A 224 12.11 6.10 -0.59
N SER A 225 10.82 5.80 -0.73
CA SER A 225 9.90 5.70 0.41
C SER A 225 10.30 4.57 1.36
N ARG A 226 10.70 3.40 0.83
CA ARG A 226 11.22 2.29 1.65
C ARG A 226 12.46 2.73 2.43
N VAL A 227 13.45 3.29 1.75
CA VAL A 227 14.71 3.75 2.39
C VAL A 227 14.43 4.80 3.46
N TYR A 228 13.65 5.85 3.15
CA TYR A 228 13.31 6.91 4.09
C TYR A 228 12.66 6.38 5.37
N VAL A 229 11.78 5.37 5.27
CA VAL A 229 11.10 4.79 6.44
C VAL A 229 11.99 3.84 7.23
N VAL A 230 12.87 3.08 6.58
CA VAL A 230 13.65 2.01 7.22
C VAL A 230 14.96 2.52 7.78
N ASP A 231 15.67 3.31 6.99
CA ASP A 231 17.06 3.69 7.25
C ASP A 231 17.19 5.21 7.49
N GLY A 232 16.16 5.98 7.16
CA GLY A 232 16.27 7.42 6.96
C GLY A 232 16.93 7.75 5.62
N LEU A 233 16.93 9.03 5.27
CA LEU A 233 17.76 9.53 4.17
C LEU A 233 19.02 10.16 4.78
N GLY A 234 20.11 10.20 4.02
CA GLY A 234 21.34 10.87 4.46
C GLY A 234 21.20 12.39 4.52
N ASP A 235 22.26 13.06 4.96
CA ASP A 235 22.29 14.53 5.08
C ASP A 235 22.85 15.21 3.82
N ASP A 236 23.13 14.46 2.76
CA ASP A 236 23.64 15.02 1.51
C ASP A 236 22.56 15.78 0.72
N LYS A 237 23.00 16.53 -0.29
CA LYS A 237 22.13 17.42 -1.08
C LYS A 237 21.00 16.66 -1.79
N LEU A 238 21.29 15.48 -2.33
CA LEU A 238 20.32 14.65 -3.04
C LEU A 238 19.32 14.04 -2.06
N SER A 239 19.79 13.47 -0.96
CA SER A 239 18.96 12.93 0.11
C SER A 239 17.99 13.98 0.67
N ASN A 240 18.47 15.21 0.94
CA ASN A 240 17.62 16.31 1.38
C ASN A 240 16.54 16.69 0.36
N ARG A 241 16.88 16.71 -0.94
CA ARG A 241 15.93 17.02 -2.02
C ARG A 241 14.84 15.95 -2.13
N ILE A 242 15.22 14.67 -2.03
CA ILE A 242 14.29 13.55 -2.02
C ILE A 242 13.41 13.60 -0.77
N GLY A 243 14.00 13.83 0.42
CA GLY A 243 13.26 13.95 1.68
C GLY A 243 12.18 15.02 1.59
N LYS A 244 12.56 16.22 1.14
CA LYS A 244 11.60 17.30 0.87
C LYS A 244 10.52 16.87 -0.12
N PHE A 245 10.89 16.19 -1.22
CA PHE A 245 9.91 15.69 -2.18
C PHE A 245 8.94 14.68 -1.56
N LEU A 246 9.41 13.77 -0.70
CA LEU A 246 8.58 12.78 -0.02
C LEU A 246 7.61 13.45 0.98
N GLU A 247 8.09 14.44 1.73
CA GLU A 247 7.35 15.14 2.78
C GLU A 247 6.37 16.20 2.26
N THR A 248 6.62 16.78 1.08
CA THR A 248 5.81 17.90 0.53
C THR A 248 4.87 17.47 -0.59
N GLY A 249 3.90 18.30 -0.95
CA GLY A 249 2.97 18.04 -2.06
C GLY A 249 1.65 17.40 -1.65
N SER A 250 0.70 17.36 -2.59
CA SER A 250 -0.63 16.77 -2.38
C SER A 250 -0.58 15.25 -2.51
N GLY A 251 -1.22 14.54 -1.58
CA GLY A 251 -1.30 13.09 -1.68
C GLY A 251 -1.52 12.36 -0.36
N TYR A 252 -1.54 11.03 -0.46
CA TYR A 252 -1.67 10.12 0.67
C TYR A 252 -0.69 8.96 0.51
N THR A 253 0.53 9.11 1.01
CA THR A 253 1.41 7.96 1.23
C THR A 253 1.39 7.67 2.72
N LYS A 254 0.83 6.52 3.11
CA LYS A 254 0.75 6.16 4.53
C LYS A 254 1.54 4.92 4.84
N MET A 255 2.33 5.00 5.90
CA MET A 255 2.88 3.83 6.54
C MET A 255 1.88 3.27 7.55
N LEU A 256 1.47 2.03 7.34
CA LEU A 256 0.61 1.31 8.26
C LEU A 256 1.47 0.66 9.33
N ASN A 257 1.59 1.38 10.44
CA ASN A 257 1.97 0.79 11.71
C ASN A 257 0.80 -0.04 12.29
N LEU A 258 0.96 -0.58 13.50
CA LEU A 258 -0.09 -1.35 14.19
C LEU A 258 -1.45 -0.64 14.16
N ARG A 259 -1.49 0.65 14.50
CA ARG A 259 -2.73 1.45 14.45
C ARG A 259 -3.31 1.57 13.04
N GLY A 260 -2.47 1.72 12.02
CA GLY A 260 -2.91 1.75 10.62
C GLY A 260 -3.58 0.44 10.19
N LEU A 261 -2.95 -0.70 10.50
CA LEU A 261 -3.51 -2.03 10.24
C LEU A 261 -4.82 -2.25 11.01
N ASP A 262 -4.86 -1.81 12.26
CA ASP A 262 -6.05 -1.85 13.10
C ASP A 262 -7.26 -1.15 12.44
N LEU A 263 -7.03 0.06 11.89
CA LEU A 263 -8.04 0.83 11.19
C LEU A 263 -8.59 0.09 9.96
N LEU A 264 -7.73 -0.61 9.21
CA LEU A 264 -8.16 -1.42 8.07
C LEU A 264 -8.97 -2.65 8.49
N LEU A 265 -8.68 -3.22 9.66
CA LEU A 265 -9.41 -4.37 10.22
C LEU A 265 -10.74 -3.99 10.87
N ARG A 266 -11.15 -2.72 10.94
CA ARG A 266 -12.45 -2.31 11.54
C ARG A 266 -13.67 -2.98 10.88
N GLY A 267 -13.54 -3.48 9.66
CA GLY A 267 -14.57 -4.24 8.97
C GLY A 267 -14.51 -5.76 9.19
N CYS A 268 -13.44 -6.28 9.78
CA CYS A 268 -13.15 -7.70 9.92
C CYS A 268 -14.00 -8.32 11.05
N PRO A 269 -14.86 -9.32 10.75
CA PRO A 269 -15.81 -9.86 11.73
C PRO A 269 -15.19 -10.82 12.76
N PHE A 270 -13.93 -11.22 12.58
CA PHE A 270 -13.17 -12.13 13.46
C PHE A 270 -11.83 -11.51 13.87
N ARG A 271 -11.77 -10.17 13.93
CA ARG A 271 -10.58 -9.43 14.38
C ARG A 271 -10.26 -9.78 15.83
N THR A 272 -9.05 -10.27 16.10
CA THR A 272 -8.60 -10.77 17.42
C THR A 272 -7.24 -10.21 17.84
N THR A 273 -6.32 -9.87 16.92
CA THR A 273 -4.93 -9.51 17.29
C THR A 273 -4.83 -8.29 18.18
N PHE A 274 -5.67 -7.28 17.96
CA PHE A 274 -5.64 -6.03 18.74
C PHE A 274 -6.50 -6.09 20.02
N TRP A 275 -6.83 -7.30 20.49
CA TRP A 275 -7.71 -7.54 21.64
C TRP A 275 -7.14 -8.60 22.59
N ARG A 276 -5.84 -8.57 22.89
CA ARG A 276 -5.34 -9.25 24.09
C ARG A 276 -5.92 -8.53 25.31
N ILE A 277 -6.74 -9.23 26.09
CA ILE A 277 -7.48 -8.70 27.25
C ILE A 277 -6.58 -7.94 28.22
N GLU A 278 -5.34 -8.37 28.39
CA GLU A 278 -4.40 -7.73 29.31
C GLU A 278 -3.93 -6.38 28.77
N ASP A 279 -3.47 -6.30 27.52
CA ASP A 279 -3.04 -5.04 26.89
C ASP A 279 -4.18 -4.03 26.70
N PHE A 280 -5.41 -4.51 26.46
CA PHE A 280 -6.59 -3.64 26.36
C PHE A 280 -6.98 -3.01 27.71
N LYS A 281 -6.84 -3.75 28.82
CA LYS A 281 -7.05 -3.21 30.18
C LYS A 281 -6.03 -2.12 30.52
N THR A 282 -4.80 -2.22 30.00
CA THR A 282 -3.73 -1.24 30.23
C THR A 282 -3.79 -0.04 29.28
N ALA A 283 -4.21 -0.22 28.03
CA ALA A 283 -4.10 0.82 27.00
C ALA A 283 -5.33 1.74 26.88
N GLU A 284 -6.55 1.27 27.19
CA GLU A 284 -7.73 2.14 27.24
C GLU A 284 -8.68 1.77 28.40
N PRO A 285 -8.38 2.20 29.64
CA PRO A 285 -9.30 2.08 30.78
C PRO A 285 -10.67 2.73 30.49
N ASP A 286 -10.69 3.80 29.68
CA ASP A 286 -11.86 4.66 29.53
C ASP A 286 -12.86 4.24 28.45
N TYR A 287 -12.54 3.36 27.49
CA TYR A 287 -13.44 3.15 26.35
C TYR A 287 -14.68 2.32 26.69
N LEU A 288 -14.52 1.23 27.43
CA LEU A 288 -15.65 0.41 27.88
C LEU A 288 -16.50 1.15 28.93
N GLU A 289 -15.86 1.91 29.82
CA GLU A 289 -16.57 2.74 30.80
C GLU A 289 -17.30 3.92 30.15
N ARG A 290 -16.72 4.57 29.14
CA ARG A 290 -17.42 5.59 28.31
C ARG A 290 -18.60 5.01 27.56
N MET A 291 -18.47 3.79 27.01
CA MET A 291 -19.58 3.11 26.33
C MET A 291 -20.71 2.71 27.29
N ARG A 292 -20.37 2.24 28.50
CA ARG A 292 -21.34 1.99 29.58
C ARG A 292 -22.02 3.29 30.05
N GLY A 293 -21.25 4.35 30.28
CA GLY A 293 -21.76 5.67 30.65
C GLY A 293 -22.67 6.29 29.58
N ALA A 294 -22.48 5.91 28.32
CA ALA A 294 -23.33 6.32 27.20
C ALA A 294 -24.55 5.39 26.97
N GLY A 295 -24.75 4.36 27.79
CA GLY A 295 -25.88 3.42 27.68
C GLY A 295 -25.82 2.51 26.45
N LEU A 296 -24.63 2.29 25.88
CA LEU A 296 -24.43 1.50 24.66
C LEU A 296 -24.10 0.04 25.03
N GLY A 297 -24.86 -0.91 24.48
CA GLY A 297 -24.61 -2.34 24.69
C GLY A 297 -23.32 -2.81 24.03
N VAL A 298 -22.50 -3.54 24.78
CA VAL A 298 -21.24 -4.13 24.30
C VAL A 298 -21.44 -5.62 24.06
N VAL A 299 -20.97 -6.13 22.93
CA VAL A 299 -21.03 -7.57 22.63
C VAL A 299 -19.68 -8.19 22.93
N ALA A 300 -19.64 -9.14 23.85
CA ALA A 300 -18.48 -10.01 24.03
C ALA A 300 -18.75 -11.40 23.43
N TYR A 301 -17.75 -12.03 22.82
CA TYR A 301 -17.81 -13.45 22.43
C TYR A 301 -16.60 -14.20 22.96
N LYS A 302 -16.79 -15.48 23.29
CA LYS A 302 -15.75 -16.35 23.83
C LYS A 302 -15.09 -17.16 22.72
N GLY A 303 -13.76 -17.10 22.62
CA GLY A 303 -12.99 -17.89 21.67
C GLY A 303 -13.11 -19.38 21.96
N ALA A 304 -13.58 -20.16 20.98
CA ALA A 304 -13.84 -21.59 21.17
C ALA A 304 -12.57 -22.43 21.43
N ARG A 305 -11.39 -21.94 21.02
CA ARG A 305 -10.09 -22.62 21.21
C ARG A 305 -9.30 -22.11 22.42
N THR A 306 -9.41 -20.83 22.75
CA THR A 306 -8.60 -20.17 23.79
C THR A 306 -9.37 -19.98 25.10
N GLY A 307 -10.70 -19.97 25.05
CA GLY A 307 -11.55 -19.66 26.20
C GLY A 307 -11.58 -18.17 26.58
N GLU A 308 -10.89 -17.31 25.84
CA GLU A 308 -10.80 -15.86 26.09
C GLU A 308 -12.04 -15.11 25.61
N TYR A 309 -12.36 -13.98 26.25
CA TYR A 309 -13.47 -13.10 25.86
C TYR A 309 -12.97 -11.93 25.01
N TYR A 310 -13.53 -11.78 23.81
CA TYR A 310 -13.27 -10.65 22.91
C TYR A 310 -14.47 -9.72 22.91
N ALA A 311 -14.25 -8.42 23.12
CA ALA A 311 -15.32 -7.42 23.11
C ALA A 311 -15.35 -6.65 21.78
N HIS A 312 -16.55 -6.40 21.25
CA HIS A 312 -16.79 -5.61 20.05
C HIS A 312 -17.88 -4.57 20.28
N HIS A 313 -17.68 -3.38 19.72
CA HIS A 313 -18.79 -2.48 19.41
C HIS A 313 -19.39 -2.88 18.06
N ILE A 314 -20.52 -3.59 18.10
CA ILE A 314 -21.32 -3.93 16.93
C ILE A 314 -22.58 -3.08 16.98
N LYS A 315 -22.82 -2.24 15.96
CA LYS A 315 -24.11 -1.53 15.84
C LYS A 315 -25.25 -2.56 15.93
N PRO A 316 -26.32 -2.33 16.71
CA PRO A 316 -27.40 -3.30 16.89
C PRO A 316 -27.97 -3.89 15.58
N THR A 317 -28.00 -3.09 14.52
CA THR A 317 -28.44 -3.50 13.17
C THR A 317 -27.52 -4.52 12.48
N ARG A 318 -26.23 -4.57 12.82
CA ARG A 318 -25.27 -5.57 12.32
C ARG A 318 -25.37 -6.91 13.06
N ILE A 319 -25.85 -6.92 14.31
CA ILE A 319 -26.07 -8.17 15.09
C ILE A 319 -27.08 -9.07 14.39
N GLN A 320 -28.17 -8.49 13.87
CA GLN A 320 -29.16 -9.25 13.10
C GLN A 320 -28.59 -9.83 11.80
N LYS A 321 -27.63 -9.14 11.15
CA LYS A 321 -26.94 -9.66 9.97
C LYS A 321 -26.00 -10.81 10.32
N LEU A 322 -25.28 -10.73 11.44
CA LEU A 322 -24.41 -11.81 11.92
C LEU A 322 -25.19 -13.08 12.30
N LYS A 323 -26.36 -12.92 12.94
CA LYS A 323 -27.28 -14.04 13.21
C LYS A 323 -27.77 -14.70 11.92
N ARG A 324 -28.05 -13.93 10.86
CA ARG A 324 -28.42 -14.46 9.54
C ARG A 324 -27.27 -15.17 8.81
N LEU A 325 -26.02 -14.84 9.14
CA LEU A 325 -24.81 -15.49 8.61
C LEU A 325 -24.44 -16.79 9.35
N GLY A 326 -25.20 -17.17 10.40
CA GLY A 326 -24.99 -18.40 11.14
C GLY A 326 -23.79 -18.36 12.09
N VAL A 327 -23.36 -17.17 12.52
CA VAL A 327 -22.37 -17.01 13.58
C VAL A 327 -23.08 -17.19 14.92
N TYR A 328 -22.76 -18.28 15.63
CA TYR A 328 -23.32 -18.59 16.95
C TYR A 328 -22.19 -18.59 17.99
N GLY A 329 -22.40 -17.84 19.06
CA GLY A 329 -21.59 -17.78 20.27
C GLY A 329 -22.42 -17.12 21.37
N ASP A 330 -22.03 -17.29 22.62
CA ASP A 330 -22.69 -16.65 23.76
C ASP A 330 -22.58 -15.13 23.62
N LEU A 331 -23.65 -14.52 23.09
CA LEU A 331 -23.80 -13.08 23.01
C LEU A 331 -24.23 -12.60 24.40
N VAL A 332 -23.26 -12.25 25.23
CA VAL A 332 -23.56 -11.59 26.51
C VAL A 332 -23.81 -10.12 26.22
N TYR A 333 -25.05 -9.67 26.44
CA TYR A 333 -25.35 -8.25 26.64
C TYR A 333 -24.83 -7.88 28.02
N ILE A 334 -23.83 -7.01 28.09
CA ILE A 334 -23.40 -6.40 29.35
C ILE A 334 -23.93 -4.97 29.38
#